data_AF-X1NXP1-F1
#
_entry.id   AF-X1NXP1-F1
#
_cell.length_a   1.000
_cell.length_b   1.000
_cell.length_c   1.000
_cell.angle_alpha   90.00
_cell.angle_beta   90.00
_cell.angle_gamma   90.00
#
_symmetry.space_group_name_H-M   'P 1'
#
loop_
_entity.id
_entity.type
_entity.pdbx_description
1 polymer ?
#
loop_
_entity_poly.entity_id
_entity_poly.type
_entity_poly.pdbx_seq_one_letter_code
_entity_poly.pdbx_strand_id
1 'polypeptide(L)' 'VPATLVLGIVALICPIEVPDFSPFAIGRFFLIISAIFFFFFVQTGRKITKKEALFLLGIYITFVLVEILTN' A
#
# COMPACT_ATOMS: atom_id res chain seq x y z
N VAL A 1 14.42 -9.00 -5.81
CA VAL A 1 15.25 -10.20 -5.56
C VAL A 1 15.84 -10.28 -4.14
N PRO A 2 16.30 -9.21 -3.45
CA PRO A 2 16.80 -9.37 -2.07
C PRO A 2 15.70 -9.64 -1.04
N ALA A 3 14.47 -9.18 -1.31
CA ALA A 3 13.35 -9.32 -0.38
C ALA A 3 12.97 -10.77 -0.06
N THR A 4 13.09 -11.70 -1.02
CA THR A 4 12.69 -13.11 -0.81
C THR A 4 13.67 -13.86 0.07
N LEU A 5 14.97 -13.62 -0.09
CA LEU A 5 16.00 -14.24 0.74
C LEU A 5 15.96 -13.69 2.17
N VAL A 6 15.80 -12.37 2.31
CA VAL A 6 15.67 -11.73 3.63
C VAL A 6 14.40 -12.20 4.36
N LEU A 7 13.25 -12.24 3.68
CA LEU A 7 12.00 -12.75 4.28
C LEU A 7 12.10 -14.23 4.67
N GLY A 8 12.74 -15.07 3.85
CA GLY A 8 12.92 -16.48 4.15
C GLY A 8 13.83 -16.73 5.37
N ILE A 9 14.92 -15.96 5.48
CA ILE A 9 15.81 -16.03 6.65
C ILE A 9 15.10 -15.52 7.91
N VAL A 10 14.37 -14.40 7.82
CA VAL A 10 13.61 -13.85 8.96
C VAL A 10 12.58 -14.87 9.43
N ALA A 11 11.78 -15.46 8.55
CA ALA A 11 10.75 -16.44 8.91
C ALA A 11 11.29 -17.71 9.60
N LEU A 12 12.55 -18.09 9.36
CA LEU A 12 13.22 -19.23 10.02
C LEU A 12 13.78 -18.87 11.39
N ILE A 13 14.30 -17.65 11.57
CA ILE A 13 14.97 -17.21 12.81
C ILE A 13 13.94 -16.64 13.80
N CYS A 14 12.99 -15.86 13.31
CA CYS A 14 11.91 -15.24 14.07
C CYS A 14 10.59 -15.52 13.31
N PRO A 15 9.77 -16.48 13.75
CA PRO A 15 8.50 -16.75 13.07
C PRO A 15 7.71 -15.45 12.95
N ILE A 16 7.29 -15.14 11.73
CA ILE A 16 6.50 -13.94 11.44
C ILE A 16 5.10 -14.19 12.03
N GLU A 17 4.93 -13.79 13.27
CA GLU A 17 3.64 -13.78 13.93
C GLU A 17 2.89 -12.54 13.43
N VAL A 18 1.74 -12.75 12.79
CA VAL A 18 0.81 -11.70 12.38
C VAL A 18 -0.36 -11.75 13.36
N PRO A 19 -0.23 -11.16 14.57
CA PRO A 19 -1.27 -11.26 15.60
C PRO A 19 -2.57 -10.60 15.15
N ASP A 20 -2.48 -9.51 14.38
CA ASP A 20 -3.61 -8.80 13.82
C ASP A 20 -3.53 -8.74 12.29
N PHE A 21 -4.44 -9.45 11.62
CA PHE A 21 -4.60 -9.37 10.16
C PHE A 21 -5.23 -8.05 9.71
N SER A 22 -5.75 -7.24 10.64
CA SER A 22 -6.50 -6.01 10.35
C SER A 22 -5.69 -4.97 9.57
N PRO A 23 -4.45 -4.60 9.98
CA PRO A 23 -3.63 -3.66 9.23
C PRO A 23 -3.24 -4.20 7.85
N PHE A 24 -3.01 -5.52 7.76
CA PHE A 24 -2.64 -6.18 6.51
C PHE A 24 -3.80 -6.22 5.50
N ALA A 25 -5.02 -6.44 5.97
CA ALA A 25 -6.23 -6.41 5.15
C ALA A 25 -6.54 -4.98 4.67
N ILE A 26 -6.45 -4.00 5.57
CA ILE A 26 -6.65 -2.58 5.25
C ILE A 26 -5.62 -2.11 4.22
N GLY A 27 -4.34 -2.45 4.40
CA GLY A 27 -3.26 -2.13 3.45
C GLY A 27 -3.48 -2.71 2.06
N ARG A 28 -3.89 -3.98 1.95
CA ARG A 28 -4.20 -4.60 0.66
C ARG A 28 -5.39 -3.94 -0.03
N PHE A 29 -6.46 -3.66 0.71
CA PHE A 29 -7.66 -3.03 0.17
C PHE A 29 -7.33 -1.63 -0.37
N PHE A 30 -6.53 -0.88 0.39
CA PHE A 30 -6.09 0.45 0.02
C PHE A 30 -5.17 0.46 -1.20
N LEU A 31 -4.25 -0.51 -1.29
CA LEU A 31 -3.38 -0.67 -2.45
C LEU A 31 -4.16 -0.95 -3.73
N ILE A 32 -5.16 -1.83 -3.67
CA ILE A 32 -6.01 -2.16 -4.82
C ILE A 32 -6.78 -0.92 -5.27
N ILE A 33 -7.39 -0.17 -4.33
CA ILE A 33 -8.10 1.07 -4.64
C ILE A 33 -7.15 2.09 -5.29
N SER A 34 -5.97 2.30 -4.69
CA SER A 34 -4.96 3.22 -5.21
C SER A 34 -4.49 2.82 -6.61
N ALA A 35 -4.30 1.52 -6.86
CA ALA A 35 -3.91 1.00 -8.16
C ALA A 35 -4.99 1.21 -9.23
N ILE A 36 -6.28 1.03 -8.88
CA ILE A 36 -7.41 1.29 -9.78
C ILE A 36 -7.47 2.78 -10.14
N PHE A 37 -7.42 3.67 -9.14
CA PHE A 37 -7.41 5.11 -9.39
C PHE A 37 -6.20 5.53 -10.22
N PHE A 38 -5.01 5.03 -9.87
CA PHE A 38 -3.79 5.28 -10.62
C PHE A 38 -3.91 4.82 -12.08
N PHE A 39 -4.42 3.61 -12.32
CA PHE A 39 -4.62 3.06 -13.66
C PHE A 39 -5.63 3.89 -14.46
N PHE A 40 -6.73 4.31 -13.83
CA PHE A 40 -7.73 5.17 -14.45
C PHE A 40 -7.13 6.52 -14.87
N PHE A 41 -6.34 7.17 -14.01
CA PHE A 41 -5.66 8.43 -14.34
C PHE A 41 -4.63 8.27 -15.47
N VAL A 42 -3.85 7.18 -15.44
CA VAL A 42 -2.90 6.85 -16.50
C VAL A 42 -3.58 6.58 -17.84
N GLN A 43 -4.78 5.98 -17.84
CA GLN A 43 -5.54 5.70 -19.05
C GLN A 43 -6.22 6.96 -19.61
N THR A 44 -6.65 7.89 -18.75
CA THR A 44 -7.42 9.08 -19.14
C THR A 44 -6.55 10.18 -19.75
N GLY A 45 -5.32 10.34 -19.25
CA GLY A 45 -4.35 11.26 -19.82
C GLY A 45 -3.00 10.59 -19.80
N ARG A 46 -2.34 10.46 -20.96
CA ARG A 46 -0.98 9.88 -21.10
C ARG A 46 0.11 10.53 -20.20
N LYS A 47 -0.25 11.50 -19.36
CA LYS A 47 0.55 12.13 -18.30
C LYS A 47 -0.31 12.34 -17.05
N ILE A 48 0.21 11.93 -15.89
CA ILE A 48 -0.38 12.29 -14.59
C ILE A 48 -0.26 13.80 -14.42
N THR A 49 -1.39 14.48 -14.35
CA THR A 49 -1.49 15.92 -14.16
C THR A 49 -1.24 16.26 -12.69
N LYS A 50 -0.68 17.44 -12.36
CA LYS A 50 -0.39 17.84 -10.97
C LYS A 50 -1.60 17.71 -10.01
N LYS A 51 -2.83 17.88 -10.53
CA LYS A 51 -4.07 17.71 -9.75
C LYS A 51 -4.35 16.24 -9.39
N GLU A 52 -4.09 15.32 -10.31
CA GLU A 52 -4.29 13.87 -10.12
C GLU A 52 -3.22 13.30 -9.19
N ALA A 53 -1.97 13.76 -9.33
CA ALA A 53 -0.90 13.43 -8.40
C ALA A 53 -1.22 13.88 -6.97
N LEU A 54 -1.75 15.10 -6.79
CA LEU A 54 -2.18 15.59 -5.48
C LEU A 54 -3.32 14.73 -4.90
N PHE A 55 -4.26 14.30 -5.73
CA PHE A 55 -5.36 13.42 -5.32
C PHE A 55 -4.87 12.04 -4.86
N LEU A 56 -3.96 11.41 -5.62
CA LEU A 56 -3.30 10.15 -5.24
C LEU A 56 -2.48 10.29 -3.95
N LEU A 57 -1.84 11.44 -3.74
CA LEU A 57 -1.11 11.74 -2.52
C LEU A 57 -2.06 11.91 -1.33
N GLY A 58 -3.22 12.54 -1.53
CA GLY A 58 -4.28 12.63 -0.51
C GLY A 58 -4.79 11.25 -0.08
N ILE A 59 -5.04 10.37 -1.05
CA ILE A 59 -5.36 8.95 -0.83
C ILE A 59 -4.26 8.33 0.06
N TYR A 60 -2.99 8.42 -0.33
CA TYR A 60 -1.88 7.88 0.47
C TYR A 60 -1.84 8.43 1.91
N ILE A 61 -2.06 9.73 2.13
CA ILE A 61 -2.10 10.31 3.48
C ILE A 61 -3.25 9.73 4.29
N THR A 62 -4.45 9.58 3.71
CA THR A 62 -5.59 8.95 4.39
C THR A 62 -5.25 7.53 4.83
N PHE A 63 -4.56 6.76 3.99
CA PHE A 63 -4.12 5.42 4.36
C PHE A 63 -3.16 5.42 5.55
N VAL A 64 -2.14 6.26 5.51
CA VAL A 64 -1.17 6.36 6.61
C VAL A 64 -1.87 6.75 7.92
N LEU A 65 -2.83 7.68 7.87
CA LEU A 65 -3.61 8.06 9.06
C LEU A 65 -4.46 6.91 9.60
N VAL A 66 -5.11 6.13 8.73
CA VAL A 66 -5.90 4.96 9.15
C VAL A 66 -5.02 3.86 9.72
N GLU A 67 -3.85 3.61 9.13
CA GLU A 67 -2.88 2.63 9.61
C GLU A 67 -2.36 3.02 11.00
N ILE A 68 -1.97 4.28 11.21
CA ILE A 68 -1.51 4.80 12.51
C ILE A 68 -2.62 4.76 13.56
N LEU A 69 -3.89 5.01 13.20
CA LEU A 69 -5.00 4.98 14.15
C LEU A 69 -5.42 3.55 14.53
N THR A 70 -5.19 2.58 13.64
CA THR A 70 -5.56 1.17 13.84
C THR A 70 -4.48 0.37 14.57
N ASN A 71 -3.21 0.81 14.52
CA ASN A 71 -2.05 0.17 15.13
C ASN A 71 -1.61 0.86 16.42
#